data_AF-K7VS05-F1
#
_entry.id   AF-K7VS05-F1
#
_cell.length_a   1.000
_cell.length_b   1.000
_cell.length_c   1.000
_cell.angle_alpha   90.00
_cell.angle_beta   90.00
_cell.angle_gamma   90.00
#
_symmetry.space_group_name_H-M   'P 1'
#
loop_
_entity.id
_entity.type
_entity.pdbx_description
1 polymer ?
#
loop_
_entity_poly.entity_id
_entity_poly.type
_entity_poly.pdbx_seq_one_letter_code
_entity_poly.pdbx_strand_id
1 'polypeptide(L)' 'MVFHCFVHHDGNFLHSFILQISDQEGGPPYNNTVADYQKVLEPLGLKSVLMEDNELAIKPRKGCEKIGRWKRCAHQSSL' A
#
# COMPACT_ATOMS: atom_id res chain seq x y z
N MET A 1 -1.38 -13.17 2.22
CA MET A 1 -1.23 -11.75 1.84
C MET A 1 -0.82 -11.01 3.10
N VAL A 2 0.49 -10.79 3.31
CA VAL A 2 0.95 -10.08 4.52
C VAL A 2 0.77 -8.60 4.26
N PHE A 3 -0.40 -8.08 4.62
CA PHE A 3 -0.65 -6.66 4.70
C PHE A 3 0.04 -6.13 5.95
N HIS A 4 1.23 -5.53 5.81
CA HIS A 4 1.77 -4.71 6.90
C HIS A 4 1.29 -3.27 6.68
N CYS A 5 0.02 -3.05 7.03
CA CYS A 5 -0.59 -1.73 7.05
C CYS A 5 -0.47 -1.18 8.47
N PHE A 6 0.13 -0.01 8.61
CA PHE A 6 0.19 0.72 9.86
C PHE A 6 -0.76 1.92 9.78
N VAL A 7 -1.64 2.04 10.77
CA VAL A 7 -2.48 3.22 10.95
C VAL A 7 -1.76 4.13 11.92
N HIS A 8 -1.44 5.36 11.50
CA HIS A 8 -0.89 6.35 12.42
C HIS A 8 -1.95 6.77 13.45
N HIS A 9 -1.50 7.08 14.68
CA HIS A 9 -2.36 7.44 15.82
C HIS A 9 -3.31 8.63 15.53
N ASP A 10 -2.95 9.52 14.59
CA ASP A 10 -3.79 10.64 14.18
C ASP A 10 -4.98 10.26 13.27
N GLY A 11 -5.15 8.97 12.93
CA GLY A 11 -6.33 8.41 12.26
C GLY A 11 -6.56 8.84 10.81
N ASN A 12 -5.75 9.77 10.29
CA ASN A 12 -5.98 10.43 9.01
C ASN A 12 -5.32 9.74 7.82
N PHE A 13 -4.24 9.00 8.05
CA PHE A 13 -3.47 8.33 7.01
C PHE A 13 -3.19 6.87 7.37
N LEU A 14 -3.37 6.00 6.39
CA LEU A 14 -2.83 4.64 6.42
C LEU A 14 -1.50 4.64 5.67
N HIS A 15 -0.49 4.01 6.26
CA HIS A 15 0.79 3.76 5.62
C HIS A 15 0.91 2.26 5.33
N SER A 16 1.31 1.92 4.10
CA SER A 16 1.49 0.53 3.69
C SER A 16 2.85 0.32 3.05
N PHE A 17 3.51 -0.79 3.36
CA PHE A 17 4.64 -1.29 2.58
C PHE A 17 4.12 -2.24 1.49
N ILE A 18 4.37 -1.87 0.24
CA ILE A 18 3.92 -2.60 -0.95
C ILE A 18 5.12 -3.29 -1.55
N LEU A 19 5.21 -4.61 -1.36
CA LEU A 19 6.28 -5.45 -1.91
C LEU A 19 6.02 -5.71 -3.40
N GLN A 20 6.68 -4.96 -4.27
CA GLN A 20 6.71 -5.20 -5.71
C GLN A 20 7.70 -6.32 -6.00
N ILE A 21 7.22 -7.55 -5.95
CA ILE A 21 7.98 -8.72 -6.38
C ILE A 21 7.62 -8.96 -7.85
N SER A 22 8.61 -8.87 -8.73
CA SER A 22 8.50 -9.40 -10.09
C SER A 22 8.99 -10.85 -10.08
N ASP A 23 8.37 -11.68 -10.90
CA ASP A 23 8.89 -13.00 -11.32
C ASP A 23 8.72 -14.18 -10.34
N GLN A 24 7.86 -14.12 -9.31
CA GLN A 24 7.40 -15.35 -8.65
C GLN A 24 6.24 -15.98 -9.44
N GLU A 25 6.40 -17.22 -9.91
CA GLU A 25 5.34 -17.96 -10.62
C GLU A 25 4.20 -18.39 -9.66
N GLY A 26 4.43 -18.37 -8.34
CA GLY A 26 3.41 -18.60 -7.32
C GLY A 26 3.98 -18.67 -5.90
N GLY A 27 3.07 -18.74 -4.91
CA GLY A 27 3.39 -18.87 -3.48
C GLY A 27 3.50 -17.53 -2.72
N PRO A 28 3.38 -17.54 -1.38
CA PRO A 28 3.67 -16.37 -0.57
C PRO A 28 5.19 -16.14 -0.49
N PRO A 29 5.67 -14.87 -0.61
CA PRO A 29 4.90 -13.67 -0.94
C PRO A 29 4.47 -13.63 -2.42
N TYR A 30 3.17 -13.42 -2.65
CA TYR A 30 2.61 -13.32 -3.99
C TYR A 30 3.06 -12.03 -4.68
N ASN A 31 3.24 -12.09 -6.00
CA ASN A 31 3.42 -10.89 -6.82
C ASN A 31 2.25 -9.93 -6.60
N ASN A 32 2.57 -8.67 -6.38
CA ASN A 32 1.59 -7.61 -6.32
C ASN A 32 2.15 -6.36 -6.98
N THR A 33 1.24 -5.48 -7.37
CA THR A 33 1.53 -4.16 -7.92
C THR A 33 0.81 -3.09 -7.10
N VAL A 34 1.23 -1.83 -7.25
CA VAL A 34 0.51 -0.69 -6.66
C VAL A 34 -0.97 -0.67 -7.10
N ALA A 35 -1.27 -1.06 -8.34
CA ALA A 35 -2.62 -1.09 -8.88
C ALA A 35 -3.51 -2.10 -8.15
N ASP A 36 -2.96 -3.24 -7.72
CA ASP A 36 -3.71 -4.24 -6.96
C ASP A 36 -4.17 -3.68 -5.60
N TYR A 37 -3.33 -2.87 -4.96
CA TYR A 37 -3.71 -2.17 -3.73
C TYR A 37 -4.77 -1.09 -3.98
N GLN A 38 -4.61 -0.27 -5.03
CA GLN A 38 -5.61 0.74 -5.38
C GLN A 38 -6.98 0.11 -5.64
N LYS A 39 -7.03 -1.00 -6.38
CA LYS A 39 -8.27 -1.72 -6.70
C LYS A 39 -9.03 -2.19 -5.45
N VAL A 40 -8.32 -2.53 -4.37
CA VAL A 40 -8.93 -2.99 -3.11
C VAL A 40 -9.21 -1.83 -2.15
N LEU A 41 -8.36 -0.79 -2.12
CA LEU A 41 -8.44 0.30 -1.17
C LEU A 41 -9.38 1.43 -1.60
N GLU A 42 -9.44 1.75 -2.89
CA GLU A 42 -10.30 2.84 -3.40
C GLU A 42 -11.80 2.60 -3.11
N PRO A 43 -12.36 1.39 -3.30
CA PRO A 43 -13.75 1.10 -2.92
C PRO A 43 -14.01 1.23 -1.41
N LEU A 44 -12.96 1.10 -0.58
CA LEU A 44 -13.04 1.30 0.88
C LEU A 44 -12.93 2.79 1.27
N GLY A 45 -12.92 3.69 0.29
CA GLY A 45 -12.79 5.14 0.50
C GLY A 45 -11.36 5.57 0.81
N LEU A 46 -10.35 4.75 0.50
CA LEU A 46 -8.94 5.06 0.73
C LEU A 46 -8.27 5.38 -0.61
N LYS A 47 -7.86 6.63 -0.78
CA LYS A 47 -7.14 7.06 -1.99
C LYS A 47 -5.66 7.20 -1.71
N SER A 48 -4.82 6.80 -2.66
CA SER A 48 -3.38 7.03 -2.58
C SER A 48 -3.09 8.52 -2.65
N VAL A 49 -2.41 9.04 -1.62
CA VAL A 49 -1.88 10.40 -1.56
C VAL A 49 -0.42 10.45 -1.97
N LEU A 50 0.32 9.39 -1.65
CA LEU A 50 1.74 9.28 -1.94
C LEU A 50 2.11 7.84 -2.26
N MET A 51 3.02 7.68 -3.20
CA MET A 51 3.60 6.39 -3.58
C MET A 51 5.08 6.61 -3.88
N GLU A 52 5.95 6.17 -2.98
CA GLU A 52 7.40 6.41 -3.05
C GLU A 52 8.18 5.10 -2.91
N ASP A 53 9.39 5.06 -3.45
CA ASP A 53 10.32 3.96 -3.21
C ASP A 53 10.78 3.93 -1.75
N ASN A 54 10.89 2.73 -1.17
CA ASN A 54 11.46 2.62 0.17
C ASN A 54 12.99 2.66 0.13
N GLU A 55 13.56 3.85 0.20
CA GLU A 55 15.02 4.03 0.27
C GLU A 55 15.66 3.44 1.53
N LEU A 56 14.86 3.22 2.58
CA LEU A 56 15.27 2.63 3.85
C LEU A 56 15.11 1.09 3.87
N ALA A 57 14.70 0.49 2.76
CA ALA A 57 14.59 -0.95 2.63
C ALA A 57 15.94 -1.63 2.90
N ILE A 58 15.91 -2.76 3.61
CA ILE A 58 17.10 -3.60 3.80
C ILE A 58 17.59 -4.13 2.44
N LYS A 59 18.90 -4.38 2.28
CA LYS A 59 19.53 -4.72 0.98
C LYS A 59 18.75 -5.73 0.12
N PRO A 60 18.21 -6.86 0.65
CA PRO A 60 17.47 -7.83 -0.18
C PRO A 60 16.11 -7.32 -0.72
N ARG A 61 15.55 -6.27 -0.11
CA ARG A 61 14.25 -5.69 -0.46
C ARG A 61 14.37 -4.31 -1.13
N LYS A 62 15.59 -3.79 -1.25
CA LYS A 62 15.83 -2.47 -1.84
C LYS A 62 15.47 -2.47 -3.31
N GLY A 63 14.59 -1.55 -3.71
CA GLY A 63 14.02 -1.49 -5.06
C GLY A 63 12.83 -2.42 -5.31
N CYS A 64 12.50 -3.30 -4.36
CA CYS A 64 11.39 -4.24 -4.45
C CYS A 64 10.21 -3.86 -3.55
N GLU A 65 10.25 -2.71 -2.88
CA GLU A 65 9.14 -2.26 -2.04
C GLU A 65 8.92 -0.74 -2.12
N LYS A 66 7.65 -0.35 -2.06
CA LYS A 66 7.17 1.03 -2.06
C LYS A 66 6.43 1.36 -0.76
N ILE A 67 6.49 2.62 -0.37
CA ILE A 67 5.71 3.19 0.73
C ILE A 67 4.49 3.89 0.12
N GLY A 68 3.32 3.32 0.40
CA GLY A 68 2.02 3.93 0.07
C GLY A 68 1.49 4.73 1.26
N ARG A 69 1.03 5.96 1.01
CA ARG A 69 0.21 6.73 1.96
C ARG A 69 -1.20 6.86 1.41
N TRP A 70 -2.18 6.50 2.22
CA TRP A 70 -3.58 6.50 1.85
C TRP A 70 -4.37 7.39 2.78
N LYS A 71 -5.24 8.22 2.23
CA LYS A 71 -6.14 9.08 3.01
C LYS A 71 -7.56 8.58 2.85
N ARG A 72 -8.30 8.55 3.95
CA ARG A 72 -9.73 8.33 3.91
C ARG A 72 -10.39 9.54 3.25
N CYS A 73 -10.99 9.34 2.10
CA CYS A 73 -11.97 10.29 1.58
C CYS A 73 -13.21 10.15 2.46
N ALA A 74 -13.63 11.23 3.11
CA ALA A 74 -14.99 11.30 3.60
C ALA A 74 -15.89 10.97 2.40
N HIS A 75 -16.71 9.93 2.50
CA HIS A 75 -17.92 9.92 1.68
C HIS A 75 -18.55 11.29 1.90
N GLN A 76 -18.89 12.00 0.83
CA GLN A 76 -19.90 13.02 0.97
C GLN A 76 -21.05 12.30 1.66
N SER A 77 -21.30 12.63 2.94
CA SER A 77 -22.53 12.27 3.58
C SER A 77 -23.61 12.80 2.65
N SER A 78 -24.28 11.92 1.91
CA SER A 78 -25.52 12.29 1.26
C SER A 78 -26.41 12.83 2.38
N LEU A 79 -26.69 14.13 2.27
CA LEU A 79 -27.68 14.85 3.08
C LEU A 79 -29.02 14.11 3.08
#